data_AF-A0A1I4SGG0-F1
#
_entry.id   AF-A0A1I4SGG0-F1
#
_cell.length_a   1.000
_cell.length_b   1.000
_cell.length_c   1.000
_cell.angle_alpha   90.00
_cell.angle_beta   90.00
_cell.angle_gamma   90.00
#
_symmetry.space_group_name_H-M   'P 1'
#
loop_
_entity.id
_entity.type
_entity.pdbx_description
1 polymer ?
#
loop_
_entity_poly.entity_id
_entity_poly.type
_entity_poly.pdbx_seq_one_letter_code
_entity_poly.pdbx_strand_id
1 'polypeptide(L)'
;MSTPPKRFIAGAVCPACSRMDTIRSWHEDGVMHRECVECGYADSLDERGNSVPRELDTRVTPAAPKPADPQVQPVKFFVNPRLKKDADPQS
;
A
#
# COMPACT_ATOMS: atom_id res chain seq x y z
N MET A 1 -27.74 9.36 -10.38
CA MET A 1 -27.04 8.72 -9.25
C MET A 1 -27.06 9.72 -8.11
N SER A 2 -27.81 9.47 -7.05
CA SER A 2 -27.93 10.42 -5.94
C SER A 2 -26.72 10.27 -5.03
N THR A 3 -25.84 11.28 -4.98
CA THR A 3 -24.69 11.28 -4.07
C THR A 3 -25.19 11.28 -2.62
N PRO A 4 -24.75 10.35 -1.75
CA PRO A 4 -25.19 10.32 -0.37
C PRO A 4 -24.79 11.61 0.38
N PRO A 5 -25.70 12.22 1.15
CA PRO A 5 -25.39 13.47 1.87
C PRO A 5 -24.40 13.20 3.01
N LYS A 6 -23.24 13.88 2.96
CA LYS A 6 -22.23 13.84 4.04
C LYS A 6 -22.70 14.70 5.23
N ARG A 7 -22.61 14.17 6.46
CA ARG A 7 -23.02 14.85 7.71
C ARG A 7 -21.83 14.97 8.67
N PHE A 8 -21.73 16.06 9.41
CA PHE A 8 -20.71 16.19 10.45
C PHE A 8 -21.05 15.39 11.71
N ILE A 9 -20.03 14.86 12.39
CA ILE A 9 -20.17 14.16 13.68
C ILE A 9 -19.79 15.13 14.80
N ALA A 10 -20.79 15.60 15.55
CA ALA A 10 -20.56 16.48 16.70
C ALA A 10 -19.84 15.75 17.84
N GLY A 11 -18.84 16.40 18.44
CA GLY A 11 -18.01 15.87 19.51
C GLY A 11 -16.95 14.87 19.05
N ALA A 12 -16.86 14.56 17.76
CA ALA A 12 -15.85 13.63 17.26
C ALA A 12 -14.47 14.31 17.13
N VAL A 13 -13.45 13.66 17.68
CA VAL A 13 -12.05 14.07 17.52
C VAL A 13 -11.42 13.25 16.41
N CYS A 14 -10.76 13.93 15.46
CA CYS A 14 -10.04 13.25 14.39
C CYS A 14 -8.86 12.43 14.96
N PRO A 15 -8.75 11.12 14.66
CA PRO A 15 -7.65 10.30 15.17
C PRO A 15 -6.29 10.66 14.53
N ALA A 16 -6.27 11.31 13.36
CA ALA A 16 -5.04 11.65 12.66
C ALA A 16 -4.46 13.02 13.06
N CYS A 17 -5.31 14.03 13.29
CA CYS A 17 -4.86 15.40 13.59
C CYS A 17 -5.40 15.98 14.90
N SER A 18 -6.17 15.19 15.66
CA SER A 18 -6.71 15.55 16.98
C SER A 18 -7.63 16.78 17.01
N ARG A 19 -8.13 17.23 15.86
CA ARG A 19 -9.10 18.34 15.80
C ARG A 19 -10.53 17.85 16.03
N MET A 20 -11.30 18.61 16.81
CA MET A 20 -12.69 18.34 17.15
C MET A 20 -13.65 18.84 16.05
N ASP A 21 -14.76 18.13 15.83
CA ASP A 21 -15.84 18.49 14.89
C ASP A 21 -15.41 18.59 13.42
N THR A 22 -14.32 17.90 13.06
CA THR A 22 -13.77 17.91 11.70
C THR A 22 -14.15 16.70 10.86
N ILE A 23 -14.84 15.72 11.45
CA ILE A 23 -15.20 14.45 10.80
C ILE A 23 -16.59 14.55 10.16
N ARG A 24 -16.70 14.16 8.89
CA ARG A 24 -17.95 13.95 8.16
C ARG A 24 -18.17 12.46 7.92
N SER A 25 -19.39 11.96 8.12
CA SER A 25 -19.80 10.60 7.79
C SER A 25 -20.87 10.55 6.69
N TRP A 26 -20.86 9.47 5.91
CA TRP A 26 -21.89 9.13 4.95
C TRP A 26 -22.00 7.61 4.78
N HIS A 27 -23.13 7.16 4.26
CA HIS A 27 -23.35 5.76 3.91
C HIS A 27 -23.15 5.62 2.40
N GLU A 28 -22.31 4.70 1.95
CA GLU A 28 -22.13 4.35 0.54
C GLU A 28 -22.08 2.83 0.41
N ASP A 29 -22.93 2.25 -0.45
CA ASP A 29 -22.99 0.81 -0.70
C ASP A 29 -23.10 -0.09 0.56
N GLY A 30 -23.80 0.41 1.59
CA GLY A 30 -23.96 -0.30 2.87
C GLY A 30 -22.80 -0.14 3.84
N VAL A 31 -21.75 0.58 3.46
CA VAL A 31 -20.54 0.84 4.26
C VAL A 31 -20.59 2.26 4.84
N MET A 32 -20.14 2.39 6.08
CA MET A 32 -20.07 3.67 6.79
C MET A 32 -18.75 4.35 6.49
N HIS A 33 -18.75 5.42 5.72
CA HIS A 33 -17.54 6.19 5.44
C HIS A 33 -17.40 7.38 6.37
N ARG A 34 -16.16 7.72 6.73
CA ARG A 34 -15.78 8.85 7.59
C ARG A 34 -14.60 9.60 6.96
N GLU A 35 -14.63 10.93 6.95
CA GLU A 35 -13.58 11.78 6.38
C GLU A 35 -13.30 13.02 7.25
N CYS A 36 -12.03 13.36 7.46
CA CYS A 36 -11.62 14.60 8.11
C CYS A 36 -11.37 15.71 7.08
N VAL A 37 -12.00 16.86 7.29
CA VAL A 37 -11.89 18.02 6.38
C VAL A 37 -10.60 18.80 6.53
N GLU A 38 -9.87 18.62 7.64
CA GLU A 38 -8.65 19.36 7.96
C GLU A 38 -7.38 18.64 7.48
N CYS A 39 -7.29 17.33 7.71
CA CYS A 39 -6.10 16.54 7.35
C CYS A 39 -6.33 15.53 6.23
N GLY A 40 -7.56 15.34 5.76
CA GLY A 40 -7.88 14.38 4.70
C GLY A 40 -7.90 12.92 5.16
N TYR A 41 -7.91 12.64 6.46
CA TYR A 41 -8.08 11.28 6.98
C TYR A 41 -9.39 10.67 6.48
N ALA A 42 -9.36 9.46 5.93
CA ALA A 42 -10.54 8.74 5.46
C ALA A 42 -10.57 7.32 6.03
N ASP A 43 -11.74 6.88 6.51
CA ASP A 43 -11.97 5.55 7.06
C ASP A 43 -13.28 4.98 6.55
N SER A 44 -13.34 3.66 6.42
CA SER A 44 -14.54 2.91 6.02
C SER A 44 -14.83 1.90 7.12
N LEU A 45 -16.02 1.95 7.71
CA LEU A 45 -16.44 1.08 8.80
C LEU A 45 -17.44 0.03 8.27
N ASP A 46 -17.33 -1.21 8.75
CA ASP A 46 -18.32 -2.26 8.52
C ASP A 46 -19.63 -2.00 9.29
N GLU A 47 -20.65 -2.82 9.07
CA GLU A 47 -21.93 -2.75 9.80
C GLU A 47 -21.78 -2.92 11.32
N ARG A 48 -20.64 -3.46 11.78
CA ARG A 48 -20.30 -3.65 13.21
C ARG A 48 -19.48 -2.48 13.77
N GLY A 49 -19.16 -1.47 12.95
CA GLY A 49 -18.37 -0.31 13.35
C GLY A 49 -16.85 -0.54 13.41
N ASN A 50 -16.34 -1.63 12.82
CA ASN A 50 -14.90 -1.87 12.69
C ASN A 50 -14.37 -1.19 11.43
N SER A 51 -13.19 -0.58 11.51
CA SER A 51 -12.49 -0.10 10.32
C SER A 51 -12.19 -1.28 9.41
N VAL A 52 -12.65 -1.22 8.17
CA VAL A 52 -12.37 -2.18 7.10
C VAL A 52 -11.21 -1.59 6.30
N PRO A 53 -9.96 -2.04 6.54
CA PRO A 53 -8.86 -1.60 5.70
C PRO A 53 -9.18 -2.09 4.28
N ARG A 54 -9.25 -1.16 3.32
CA ARG A 54 -9.18 -1.57 1.91
C ARG A 54 -7.82 -2.22 1.73
N GLU A 55 -7.80 -3.53 1.54
CA GLU A 55 -6.60 -4.30 1.19
C GLU A 55 -5.92 -3.57 0.03
N LEU A 56 -4.78 -2.94 0.32
CA LEU A 56 -3.95 -2.32 -0.69
C LEU A 56 -3.27 -3.47 -1.44
N ASP A 57 -3.38 -3.47 -2.76
CA ASP A 57 -2.68 -4.41 -3.63
C ASP A 57 -1.18 -4.12 -3.54
N THR A 58 -0.55 -4.72 -2.53
CA THR A 58 0.87 -4.56 -2.26
C THR A 58 1.60 -5.68 -2.99
N ARG A 59 2.77 -5.34 -3.54
CA ARG A 59 3.67 -6.22 -4.32
C ARG A 59 4.07 -7.53 -3.59
N VAL A 60 3.71 -7.67 -2.32
CA VAL A 60 4.00 -8.81 -1.45
C VAL A 60 2.84 -9.81 -1.33
N THR A 61 1.66 -9.50 -1.86
CA THR A 61 0.61 -10.51 -2.05
C THR A 61 0.95 -11.30 -3.31
N PRO A 62 1.26 -12.61 -3.21
CA PRO A 62 1.57 -13.38 -4.40
C PRO A 62 0.30 -13.49 -5.25
N ALA A 63 0.26 -12.79 -6.39
CA ALA A 63 -0.66 -13.10 -7.46
C ALA A 63 -0.45 -14.58 -7.83
N ALA A 64 -1.54 -15.33 -7.95
CA ALA A 64 -1.50 -16.75 -8.30
C ALA A 64 -0.53 -16.97 -9.49
N PRO A 65 0.38 -17.95 -9.41
CA PRO A 65 1.48 -18.08 -10.35
C PRO A 65 0.91 -18.29 -11.76
N LYS A 66 1.17 -17.33 -12.66
CA LYS A 66 1.02 -17.55 -14.10
C LYS A 66 2.02 -18.65 -14.53
N PRO A 67 1.61 -19.62 -15.37
CA PRO A 67 2.52 -20.63 -15.89
C PRO A 67 3.71 -19.96 -16.57
N ALA A 68 4.92 -20.36 -16.21
CA ALA A 68 6.15 -19.77 -16.71
C ALA A 68 6.31 -20.00 -18.21
N ASP A 69 6.53 -18.91 -18.96
CA ASP A 69 6.96 -18.96 -20.36
C ASP A 69 8.36 -19.61 -20.45
N PRO A 70 8.58 -20.62 -21.30
CA PRO A 70 9.83 -21.41 -21.36
C PRO A 70 11.03 -20.70 -22.04
N GLN A 71 10.98 -19.38 -22.27
CA GLN A 71 11.96 -18.64 -23.08
C GLN A 71 13.01 -17.86 -22.26
N VAL A 72 13.41 -18.34 -21.08
CA VAL A 72 14.52 -17.72 -20.33
C VAL A 72 15.82 -18.46 -20.64
N GLN A 73 16.67 -17.88 -21.50
CA GLN A 73 18.02 -18.40 -21.75
C GLN A 73 19.04 -17.80 -20.77
N PRO A 74 19.81 -18.61 -20.03
CA PRO A 74 20.82 -18.10 -19.11
C PRO A 74 22.04 -17.56 -19.86
N VAL A 75 22.46 -16.34 -19.54
CA VAL A 75 23.67 -15.72 -20.08
C VAL A 75 24.90 -16.36 -19.43
N LYS A 76 25.79 -16.94 -20.25
CA LYS A 76 27.07 -17.51 -19.79
C LYS A 76 28.10 -16.41 -19.57
N PHE A 77 28.39 -16.12 -18.31
CA PHE A 77 29.52 -15.28 -17.92
C PHE A 77 30.84 -16.02 -18.14
N PHE A 78 31.75 -15.45 -18.93
CA PHE A 78 33.14 -15.89 -19.00
C PHE A 78 33.98 -15.04 -18.04
N VAL A 79 34.63 -15.71 -17.08
CA VAL A 79 35.60 -15.09 -16.17
C VAL A 79 36.83 -14.63 -16.95
N ASN A 80 37.14 -13.34 -16.82
CA ASN A 80 38.14 -12.61 -17.58
C ASN A 80 39.58 -13.07 -17.22
N PRO A 81 40.35 -13.71 -18.13
CA PRO A 81 41.56 -14.45 -17.78
C PRO A 81 42.87 -13.62 -17.83
N ARG A 82 42.84 -12.29 -17.65
CA ARG A 82 44.04 -11.43 -17.81
C ARG A 82 44.37 -10.51 -16.64
N LEU A 83 44.45 -11.05 -15.44
CA LEU A 83 45.23 -10.43 -14.35
C LEU A 83 46.45 -11.30 -14.05
N LYS A 84 47.55 -11.09 -14.77
CA LYS A 84 48.88 -11.58 -14.35
C LYS A 84 49.34 -10.68 -13.21
N LYS A 85 49.52 -11.25 -12.03
CA LYS A 85 50.19 -10.62 -10.89
C LYS A 85 51.68 -10.90 -11.05
N ASP A 86 52.47 -9.85 -11.23
CA ASP A 86 53.93 -9.94 -11.30
C ASP A 86 54.49 -10.55 -10.02
N ALA A 87 55.39 -11.51 -10.19
CA ALA A 87 56.15 -12.17 -9.14
C ALA A 87 57.61 -11.72 -9.25
N ASP A 88 58.17 -11.18 -8.16
CA ASP A 88 59.59 -11.23 -7.72
C ASP A 88 59.70 -10.48 -6.36
N PRO A 89 60.76 -10.63 -5.51
CA PRO A 89 61.98 -11.44 -5.66
C PRO A 89 62.45 -12.26 -4.43
N GLN A 90 63.37 -13.20 -4.73
CA GLN A 90 64.55 -13.66 -3.97
C GLN A 90 64.44 -14.33 -2.58
N SER A 91 64.85 -15.60 -2.53
CA SER A 91 65.95 -16.13 -1.68
C SER A 91 66.53 -17.40 -2.28
#